data_AF-A0A7S2L4C7-F1
#
_entry.id   AF-A0A7S2L4C7-F1
#
_cell.length_a   1.000
_cell.length_b   1.000
_cell.length_c   1.000
_cell.angle_alpha   90.00
_cell.angle_beta   90.00
_cell.angle_gamma   90.00
#
_symmetry.space_group_name_H-M   'P 1'
#
loop_
_entity.id
_entity.type
_entity.pdbx_description
1 polymer ?
#
loop_
_entity_poly.entity_id
_entity_poly.type
_entity_poly.pdbx_seq_one_letter_code
_entity_poly.pdbx_strand_id
1 'polypeptide(L)'
;MVEVLSAIESLYQDELRPCGRILRKRLSERARARRRRVGSMGFQHLKETCQACPSLVVEDEAGGDWCVLLRWRPPTFVNVHDPTDSYPPQLWFDVEAFFNGPRGAEAALPGGRYACAQVLKSWGLPFLAGRSLGQVCHIVQLAISDKKILGYLNGKIVPYARSLNRAKEAAAQIRQPFEGAPEPGQNVASWLALRQCLEDLLGQPRADGRGGVPLADFKRLIRVTYKFDVSETALGYAKLSELLQDPRLQDLCAVELTPQGYTLVPNRRASTASTVRLLDHLWEEGREHDTQPAS
;
A
#
# COMPACT_ATOMS: atom_id res chain seq x y z
N MET A 1 -26.00 9.12 16.52
CA MET A 1 -25.21 10.36 16.44
C MET A 1 -24.08 10.44 17.47
N VAL A 2 -24.35 10.38 18.78
CA VAL A 2 -23.32 10.52 19.85
C VAL A 2 -22.10 9.61 19.64
N GLU A 3 -22.32 8.34 19.33
CA GLU A 3 -21.22 7.39 19.05
C GLU A 3 -20.37 7.77 17.83
N VAL A 4 -21.01 8.33 16.78
CA VAL A 4 -20.34 8.77 15.56
C VAL A 4 -19.47 9.99 15.83
N LEU A 5 -20.01 11.00 16.52
CA LEU A 5 -19.24 12.18 16.92
C LEU A 5 -18.04 11.79 17.80
N SER A 6 -18.26 10.93 18.78
CA SER A 6 -17.19 10.45 19.66
C SER A 6 -16.11 9.66 18.91
N ALA A 7 -16.48 8.92 17.86
CA ALA A 7 -15.52 8.25 16.99
C ALA A 7 -14.72 9.25 16.13
N ILE A 8 -15.39 10.24 15.54
CA ILE A 8 -14.74 11.32 14.78
C ILE A 8 -13.77 12.10 15.67
N GLU A 9 -14.18 12.51 16.86
CA GLU A 9 -13.33 13.20 17.83
C GLU A 9 -12.09 12.38 18.20
N SER A 10 -12.25 11.07 18.41
CA SER A 10 -11.10 10.20 18.69
C SER A 10 -10.13 10.09 17.51
N LEU A 11 -10.62 10.14 16.26
CA LEU A 11 -9.77 10.18 15.07
C LEU A 11 -9.03 11.51 14.95
N TYR A 12 -9.67 12.64 15.30
CA TYR A 12 -9.01 13.94 15.42
C TYR A 12 -7.92 13.95 16.50
N GLN A 13 -8.14 13.30 17.65
CA GLN A 13 -7.11 13.15 18.70
C GLN A 13 -5.94 12.29 18.22
N ASP A 14 -6.22 11.30 17.38
CA ASP A 14 -5.23 10.45 16.76
C ASP A 14 -4.59 11.07 15.51
N GLU A 15 -4.94 12.30 15.13
CA GLU A 15 -4.47 12.97 13.91
C GLU A 15 -4.74 12.16 12.63
N LEU A 16 -5.81 11.38 12.62
CA LEU A 16 -6.25 10.58 11.49
C LEU A 16 -7.48 11.20 10.82
N ARG A 17 -7.44 11.34 9.49
CA ARG A 17 -8.58 11.87 8.73
C ARG A 17 -9.79 10.91 8.86
N PRO A 18 -10.99 11.38 9.29
CA PRO A 18 -12.16 10.53 9.49
C PRO A 18 -12.86 10.12 8.18
N CYS A 19 -12.17 9.35 7.35
CA CYS A 19 -12.72 8.81 6.11
C CYS A 19 -13.58 7.57 6.38
N GLY A 20 -14.58 7.31 5.54
CA GLY A 20 -15.66 6.36 5.80
C GLY A 20 -15.16 4.98 6.21
N ARG A 21 -14.13 4.46 5.53
CA ARG A 21 -13.49 3.18 5.89
C ARG A 21 -12.84 3.21 7.29
N ILE A 22 -12.06 4.25 7.60
CA ILE A 22 -11.39 4.40 8.90
C ILE A 22 -12.40 4.64 10.02
N LEU A 23 -13.43 5.45 9.76
CA LEU A 23 -14.49 5.75 10.71
C LEU A 23 -15.28 4.48 11.08
N ARG A 24 -15.60 3.62 10.11
CA ARG A 24 -16.22 2.32 10.38
C ARG A 24 -15.35 1.41 11.24
N LYS A 25 -14.04 1.36 10.96
CA LYS A 25 -13.08 0.60 11.78
C LYS A 25 -13.08 1.12 13.21
N ARG A 26 -12.95 2.45 13.40
CA ARG A 26 -12.98 3.09 14.72
C ARG A 26 -14.28 2.84 15.48
N LEU A 27 -15.43 2.92 14.82
CA LEU A 27 -16.73 2.60 15.43
C LEU A 27 -16.79 1.16 15.93
N SER A 28 -16.30 0.22 15.12
CA SER A 28 -16.27 -1.20 15.44
C SER A 28 -15.39 -1.49 16.66
N GLU A 29 -14.23 -0.85 16.75
CA GLU A 29 -13.31 -0.95 17.89
C GLU A 29 -13.90 -0.40 19.18
N ARG A 30 -14.48 0.81 19.11
CA ARG A 30 -15.05 1.48 20.30
C ARG A 30 -16.20 0.68 20.89
N ALA A 31 -17.00 0.05 20.03
CA ALA A 31 -18.07 -0.79 20.50
C ALA A 31 -17.59 -2.14 21.06
N ARG A 32 -16.56 -2.75 20.46
CA ARG A 32 -15.86 -3.91 21.04
C ARG A 32 -15.32 -3.59 22.44
N ALA A 33 -14.67 -2.44 22.61
CA ALA A 33 -14.18 -1.98 23.91
C ALA A 33 -15.31 -1.77 24.94
N ARG A 34 -16.49 -1.34 24.48
CA ARG A 34 -17.69 -1.15 25.31
C ARG A 34 -18.56 -2.40 25.48
N ARG A 35 -18.14 -3.57 24.95
CA ARG A 35 -18.92 -4.82 24.89
C ARG A 35 -20.34 -4.64 24.33
N ARG A 36 -20.52 -3.67 23.42
CA ARG A 36 -21.81 -3.42 22.76
C ARG A 36 -21.85 -4.16 21.42
N ARG A 37 -22.99 -4.77 21.09
CA ARG A 37 -23.26 -5.25 19.72
C ARG A 37 -23.44 -4.03 18.83
N VAL A 38 -22.54 -3.84 17.87
CA VAL A 38 -22.75 -2.89 16.77
C VAL A 38 -23.67 -3.57 15.78
N GLY A 39 -24.89 -3.05 15.60
CA GLY A 39 -25.57 -3.28 14.34
C GLY A 39 -24.68 -2.70 13.25
N SER A 40 -24.25 -3.50 12.28
CA SER A 40 -23.36 -3.06 11.20
C SER A 40 -24.03 -1.88 10.48
N MET A 41 -23.58 -0.67 10.78
CA MET A 41 -24.06 0.53 10.11
C MET A 41 -23.51 0.47 8.69
N GLY A 42 -24.40 0.34 7.70
CA GLY A 42 -24.03 0.32 6.30
C GLY A 42 -23.21 1.55 5.93
N PHE A 43 -22.27 1.40 4.99
CA PHE A 43 -21.37 2.48 4.56
C PHE A 43 -22.13 3.74 4.12
N GLN A 44 -23.23 3.55 3.39
CA GLN A 44 -24.12 4.62 2.95
C GLN A 44 -24.92 5.24 4.10
N HIS A 45 -25.48 4.42 4.97
CA HIS A 45 -26.25 4.90 6.12
C HIS A 45 -25.40 5.72 7.10
N LEU A 46 -24.12 5.36 7.27
CA LEU A 46 -23.18 6.16 8.05
C LEU A 46 -22.93 7.53 7.41
N LYS A 47 -22.81 7.61 6.09
CA LYS A 47 -22.66 8.88 5.35
C LYS A 47 -23.88 9.77 5.56
N GLU A 48 -25.08 9.24 5.37
CA GLU A 48 -26.35 9.95 5.56
C GLU A 48 -26.49 10.47 7.00
N THR A 49 -26.12 9.64 7.97
CA THR A 49 -26.10 10.03 9.39
C THR A 49 -25.19 11.24 9.59
N CYS A 50 -23.98 11.23 9.03
CA CYS A 50 -23.06 12.37 9.12
C CYS A 50 -23.59 13.62 8.40
N GLN A 51 -24.20 13.47 7.22
CA GLN A 51 -24.79 14.58 6.45
C GLN A 51 -25.95 15.26 7.18
N ALA A 52 -26.73 14.50 7.95
CA ALA A 52 -27.82 15.03 8.76
C ALA A 52 -27.34 15.83 9.99
N CYS A 53 -26.03 15.87 10.29
CA CYS A 53 -25.49 16.55 11.46
C CYS A 53 -25.00 17.97 11.12
N PRO A 54 -25.58 19.04 11.71
CA PRO A 54 -25.19 20.43 11.42
C PRO A 54 -23.74 20.74 11.79
N SER A 55 -23.20 19.99 12.73
CA SER A 55 -21.84 20.06 13.25
C SER A 55 -20.76 19.55 12.29
N LEU A 56 -21.17 18.78 11.29
CA LEU A 56 -20.27 18.04 10.41
C LEU A 56 -20.28 18.63 9.00
N VAL A 57 -19.17 18.42 8.30
CA VAL A 57 -19.04 18.62 6.87
C VAL A 57 -18.62 17.28 6.27
N VAL A 58 -19.37 16.82 5.27
CA VAL A 58 -19.05 15.59 4.56
C VAL A 58 -18.48 15.98 3.20
N GLU A 59 -17.29 15.49 2.91
CA GLU A 59 -16.57 15.71 1.65
C GLU A 59 -16.42 14.37 0.92
N ASP A 60 -16.75 14.35 -0.36
CA ASP A 60 -16.52 13.18 -1.20
C ASP A 60 -15.02 13.07 -1.53
N GLU A 61 -14.49 11.85 -1.52
CA GLU A 61 -13.12 11.55 -1.92
C GLU A 61 -13.07 10.69 -3.19
N ALA A 62 -11.90 10.72 -3.85
CA ALA A 62 -11.64 9.84 -4.98
C ALA A 62 -11.79 8.36 -4.59
N GLY A 63 -12.18 7.52 -5.55
CA GLY A 63 -12.33 6.07 -5.31
C GLY A 63 -13.59 5.69 -4.51
N GLY A 64 -14.59 6.57 -4.45
CA GLY A 64 -15.89 6.28 -3.83
C GLY A 64 -15.89 6.28 -2.30
N ASP A 65 -14.86 6.83 -1.67
CA ASP A 65 -14.84 7.10 -0.23
C ASP A 65 -15.36 8.52 0.06
N TRP A 66 -15.51 8.84 1.34
CA TRP A 66 -15.89 10.17 1.81
C TRP A 66 -15.26 10.40 3.18
N CYS A 67 -15.03 11.66 3.55
CA CYS A 67 -14.50 12.01 4.86
C CYS A 67 -15.38 13.03 5.56
N VAL A 68 -15.28 13.04 6.88
CA VAL A 68 -16.12 13.88 7.74
C VAL A 68 -15.26 14.75 8.61
N LEU A 69 -15.53 16.05 8.53
CA LEU A 69 -14.81 17.09 9.26
C LEU A 69 -15.74 17.76 10.29
N LEU A 70 -15.17 18.18 11.41
CA LEU A 70 -15.83 19.00 12.42
C LEU A 70 -15.80 20.47 11.99
N ARG A 71 -16.95 21.14 11.89
CA ARG A 71 -17.03 22.55 11.45
C ARG A 71 -16.24 23.52 12.33
N TRP A 72 -16.14 23.22 13.62
CA TRP A 72 -15.51 24.08 14.62
C TRP A 72 -14.06 23.74 14.93
N ARG A 73 -13.48 22.73 14.26
CA ARG A 73 -12.11 22.29 14.54
C ARG A 73 -11.30 22.17 13.25
N PRO A 74 -10.17 22.89 13.14
CA PRO A 74 -9.33 22.79 11.96
C PRO A 74 -8.77 21.36 11.80
N PRO A 75 -8.63 20.87 10.56
CA PRO A 75 -8.01 19.57 10.30
C PRO A 75 -6.51 19.65 10.59
N THR A 76 -6.04 18.83 11.53
CA THR A 76 -4.61 18.71 11.90
C THR A 76 -4.13 17.28 11.67
N PHE A 77 -4.53 16.68 10.55
CA PHE A 77 -4.27 15.27 10.28
C PHE A 77 -2.87 15.06 9.72
N VAL A 78 -2.24 13.96 10.11
CA VAL A 78 -0.99 13.50 9.52
C VAL A 78 -1.27 12.93 8.14
N ASN A 79 -0.56 13.43 7.13
CA ASN A 79 -0.51 12.76 5.84
C ASN A 79 0.38 11.52 5.95
N VAL A 80 -0.24 10.35 6.11
CA VAL A 80 0.47 9.07 6.27
C VAL A 80 1.31 8.71 5.03
N HIS A 81 1.01 9.31 3.88
CA HIS A 81 1.71 9.05 2.61
C HIS A 81 2.81 10.07 2.29
N ASP A 82 3.03 11.05 3.17
CA ASP A 82 4.14 11.98 3.02
C ASP A 82 5.47 11.20 3.07
N PRO A 83 6.37 11.33 2.08
CA PRO A 83 7.71 10.73 2.14
C PRO A 83 8.64 11.46 3.12
N THR A 84 8.25 12.64 3.62
CA THR A 84 9.12 13.49 4.42
C THR A 84 9.31 12.90 5.82
N ASP A 85 10.53 12.48 6.12
CA ASP A 85 10.90 12.05 7.47
C ASP A 85 11.12 13.24 8.41
N SER A 86 10.11 13.54 9.21
CA SER A 86 10.13 14.58 10.24
C SER A 86 10.48 14.04 11.64
N TYR A 87 10.93 12.78 11.76
CA TYR A 87 11.20 12.15 13.05
C TYR A 87 12.70 12.24 13.42
N PRO A 88 13.03 12.33 14.72
CA PRO A 88 14.41 12.40 15.15
C PRO A 88 15.16 11.09 14.81
N PRO A 89 16.46 11.15 14.43
CA PRO A 89 17.25 9.96 14.11
C PRO A 89 17.24 8.89 15.21
N GLN A 90 17.16 9.31 16.48
CA GLN A 90 17.09 8.39 17.63
C GLN A 90 15.88 7.45 17.54
N LEU A 91 14.74 7.94 17.04
CA LEU A 91 13.56 7.09 16.87
C LEU A 91 13.85 5.93 15.93
N TRP A 92 14.56 6.18 14.83
CA TRP A 92 14.89 5.14 13.85
C TRP A 92 15.90 4.15 14.39
N PHE A 93 16.89 4.62 15.14
CA PHE A 93 17.81 3.74 15.87
C PHE A 93 17.06 2.78 16.81
N ASP A 94 16.12 3.31 17.60
CA ASP A 94 15.34 2.49 18.55
C ASP A 94 14.40 1.50 17.84
N VAL A 95 13.78 1.93 16.73
CA VAL A 95 12.92 1.10 15.90
C VAL A 95 13.72 -0.05 15.27
N GLU A 96 14.90 0.23 14.70
CA GLU A 96 15.80 -0.78 14.15
C GLU A 96 16.27 -1.76 15.21
N ALA A 97 16.74 -1.24 16.36
CA ALA A 97 17.17 -2.07 17.48
C ALA A 97 16.05 -3.00 17.96
N PHE A 98 14.81 -2.51 18.02
CA PHE A 98 13.66 -3.32 18.40
C PHE A 98 13.38 -4.44 17.40
N PHE A 99 13.29 -4.14 16.09
CA PHE A 99 12.97 -5.14 15.07
C PHE A 99 14.11 -6.11 14.75
N ASN A 100 15.35 -5.77 15.11
CA ASN A 100 16.49 -6.69 15.10
C ASN A 100 16.61 -7.49 16.41
N GLY A 101 15.94 -7.08 17.48
CA GLY A 101 15.93 -7.77 18.76
C GLY A 101 14.99 -8.99 18.79
N PRO A 102 15.08 -9.86 19.82
CA PRO A 102 14.36 -11.13 19.86
C PRO A 102 12.84 -11.01 19.72
N ARG A 103 12.26 -9.99 20.37
CA ARG A 103 10.80 -9.74 20.32
C ARG A 103 10.34 -9.21 18.97
N GLY A 104 11.15 -8.37 18.33
CA GLY A 104 10.78 -7.73 17.06
C GLY A 104 11.09 -8.60 15.85
N ALA A 105 12.19 -9.37 15.87
CA ALA A 105 12.64 -10.19 14.75
C ALA A 105 11.60 -11.24 14.30
N GLU A 106 10.82 -11.76 15.25
CA GLU A 106 9.77 -12.73 14.96
C GLU A 106 8.40 -12.10 14.71
N ALA A 107 8.26 -10.78 14.86
CA ALA A 107 6.98 -10.08 14.75
C ALA A 107 6.29 -10.33 13.39
N ALA A 108 4.98 -10.58 13.46
CA ALA A 108 4.10 -10.72 12.31
C ALA A 108 2.85 -9.86 12.54
N LEU A 109 2.93 -8.61 12.08
CA LEU A 109 1.94 -7.55 12.30
C LEU A 109 0.85 -7.59 11.21
N PRO A 110 -0.35 -7.04 11.48
CA PRO A 110 -1.39 -6.88 10.47
C PRO A 110 -0.88 -6.12 9.23
N GLY A 111 -1.35 -6.50 8.03
CA GLY A 111 -0.88 -5.89 6.77
C GLY A 111 -1.27 -4.42 6.60
N GLY A 112 -2.38 -3.97 7.19
CA GLY A 112 -2.81 -2.58 7.08
C GLY A 112 -2.04 -1.66 8.01
N ARG A 113 -1.54 -0.52 7.52
CA ARG A 113 -0.82 0.52 8.31
C ARG A 113 -1.52 0.87 9.61
N TYR A 114 -2.83 1.13 9.54
CA TYR A 114 -3.64 1.47 10.71
C TYR A 114 -3.68 0.35 11.75
N ALA A 115 -3.94 -0.89 11.33
CA ALA A 115 -4.00 -2.04 12.23
C ALA A 115 -2.60 -2.40 12.79
N CYS A 116 -1.56 -2.27 11.98
CA CYS A 116 -0.17 -2.39 12.40
C CYS A 116 0.18 -1.35 13.48
N ALA A 117 -0.13 -0.08 13.23
CA ALA A 117 0.10 1.01 14.17
C ALA A 117 -0.64 0.80 15.50
N GLN A 118 -1.86 0.26 15.46
CA GLN A 118 -2.60 -0.10 16.69
C GLN A 118 -1.86 -1.16 17.51
N VAL A 119 -1.38 -2.22 16.85
CA VAL A 119 -0.62 -3.28 17.54
C VAL A 119 0.67 -2.71 18.13
N LEU A 120 1.43 -1.92 17.38
CA LEU A 120 2.66 -1.28 17.87
C LEU A 120 2.40 -0.36 19.07
N LYS A 121 1.34 0.44 19.01
CA LYS A 121 0.94 1.32 20.11
C LYS A 121 0.51 0.52 21.35
N SER A 122 -0.15 -0.63 21.15
CA SER A 122 -0.56 -1.53 22.24
C SER A 122 0.63 -2.18 22.97
N TRP A 123 1.80 -2.26 22.34
CA TRP A 123 3.00 -2.79 22.97
C TRP A 123 3.68 -1.83 23.94
N GLY A 124 3.25 -0.56 24.00
CA GLY A 124 3.77 0.42 24.94
C GLY A 124 5.26 0.73 24.73
N LEU A 125 5.72 0.76 23.47
CA LEU A 125 7.12 0.96 23.13
C LEU A 125 7.59 2.38 23.51
N PRO A 126 8.68 2.56 24.27
CA PRO A 126 9.13 3.88 24.74
C PRO A 126 9.38 4.88 23.61
N PHE A 127 9.95 4.45 22.49
CA PHE A 127 10.23 5.32 21.34
C PHE A 127 8.97 5.81 20.60
N LEU A 128 7.80 5.23 20.89
CA LEU A 128 6.49 5.69 20.41
C LEU A 128 5.73 6.50 21.47
N ALA A 129 6.30 6.73 22.65
CA ALA A 129 5.64 7.48 23.71
C ALA A 129 5.30 8.91 23.23
N GLY A 130 4.08 9.35 23.54
CA GLY A 130 3.57 10.66 23.13
C GLY A 130 3.19 10.78 21.66
N ARG A 131 3.34 9.72 20.84
CA ARG A 131 2.95 9.75 19.42
C ARG A 131 1.45 9.46 19.23
N SER A 132 0.80 10.26 18.39
CA SER A 132 -0.58 10.01 17.95
C SER A 132 -0.63 8.74 17.09
N LEU A 133 -1.81 8.11 16.93
CA LEU A 133 -1.90 6.94 16.07
C LEU A 133 -1.60 7.27 14.60
N GLY A 134 -1.95 8.47 14.12
CA GLY A 134 -1.61 8.98 12.80
C GLY A 134 -0.09 9.10 12.59
N GLN A 135 0.63 9.61 13.59
CA GLN A 135 2.09 9.63 13.57
C GLN A 135 2.68 8.22 13.52
N VAL A 136 2.14 7.27 14.30
CA VAL A 136 2.60 5.86 14.23
C VAL A 136 2.29 5.24 12.87
N CYS A 137 1.15 5.54 12.24
CA CYS A 137 0.84 5.09 10.88
C CYS A 137 1.87 5.61 9.86
N HIS A 138 2.28 6.87 9.99
CA HIS A 138 3.30 7.48 9.15
C HIS A 138 4.70 6.88 9.40
N ILE A 139 5.08 6.64 10.67
CA ILE A 139 6.31 5.91 11.01
C ILE A 139 6.30 4.51 10.37
N VAL A 140 5.18 3.78 10.42
CA VAL A 140 5.05 2.48 9.75
C VAL A 140 5.21 2.62 8.24
N GLN A 141 4.63 3.66 7.62
CA GLN A 141 4.81 3.91 6.19
C GLN A 141 6.27 4.11 5.82
N LEU A 142 6.98 5.01 6.52
CA LEU A 142 8.40 5.28 6.27
C LEU A 142 9.29 4.06 6.58
N ALA A 143 8.97 3.30 7.63
CA ALA A 143 9.66 2.07 7.99
C ALA A 143 9.61 1.01 6.88
N ILE A 144 8.50 0.97 6.13
CA ILE A 144 8.27 0.05 5.01
C ILE A 144 8.90 0.57 3.72
N SER A 145 8.73 1.86 3.39
CA SER A 145 9.17 2.39 2.09
C SER A 145 10.66 2.72 2.09
N ASP A 146 11.07 3.67 2.91
CA ASP A 146 12.36 4.36 2.75
C ASP A 146 13.41 3.76 3.66
N LYS A 147 13.03 3.41 4.90
CA LYS A 147 13.97 2.94 5.92
C LYS A 147 14.33 1.46 5.79
N LYS A 148 13.54 0.66 5.06
CA LYS A 148 13.71 -0.79 4.91
C LYS A 148 13.90 -1.51 6.26
N ILE A 149 13.14 -1.09 7.26
CA ILE A 149 13.09 -1.72 8.59
C ILE A 149 12.01 -2.79 8.61
N LEU A 150 10.89 -2.49 7.95
CA LEU A 150 9.75 -3.36 7.81
C LEU A 150 9.52 -3.70 6.34
N GLY A 151 8.87 -4.82 6.09
CA GLY A 151 8.41 -5.20 4.77
C GLY A 151 7.25 -6.17 4.88
N TYR A 152 6.81 -6.71 3.74
CA TYR A 152 5.66 -7.60 3.69
C TYR A 152 6.06 -9.05 3.45
N LEU A 153 5.34 -9.96 4.10
CA LEU A 153 5.38 -11.40 3.85
C LEU A 153 3.98 -11.96 4.09
N ASN A 154 3.38 -12.62 3.09
CA ASN A 154 2.06 -13.27 3.20
C ASN A 154 0.96 -12.35 3.77
N GLY A 155 0.88 -11.11 3.27
CA GLY A 155 -0.12 -10.12 3.71
C GLY A 155 0.09 -9.56 5.11
N LYS A 156 1.21 -9.86 5.77
CA LYS A 156 1.60 -9.32 7.08
C LYS A 156 2.79 -8.40 6.96
N ILE A 157 2.88 -7.44 7.88
CA ILE A 157 4.07 -6.60 8.05
C ILE A 157 5.04 -7.34 8.97
N VAL A 158 6.27 -7.53 8.52
CA VAL A 158 7.35 -8.26 9.20
C VAL A 158 8.63 -7.45 9.18
N PRO A 159 9.63 -7.76 10.03
CA PRO A 159 10.97 -7.20 9.90
C PRO A 159 11.53 -7.40 8.50
N TYR A 160 12.23 -6.40 7.98
CA TYR A 160 12.68 -6.38 6.59
C TYR A 160 13.55 -7.58 6.24
N ALA A 161 14.39 -8.05 7.17
CA ALA A 161 15.22 -9.24 7.01
C ALA A 161 14.43 -10.51 6.60
N ARG A 162 13.14 -10.60 6.94
CA ARG A 162 12.24 -11.71 6.61
C ARG A 162 11.26 -11.38 5.48
N SER A 163 11.30 -10.16 4.96
CA SER A 163 10.33 -9.70 3.97
C SER A 163 10.60 -10.29 2.58
N LEU A 164 9.54 -10.36 1.77
CA LEU A 164 9.64 -10.75 0.36
C LEU A 164 10.56 -9.81 -0.42
N ASN A 165 10.49 -8.51 -0.13
CA ASN A 165 11.31 -7.50 -0.80
C ASN A 165 12.81 -7.73 -0.57
N ARG A 166 13.21 -8.07 0.66
CA ARG A 166 14.62 -8.38 0.95
C ARG A 166 15.12 -9.59 0.18
N ALA A 167 14.29 -10.62 0.07
CA ALA A 167 14.63 -11.83 -0.65
C ALA A 167 14.69 -11.58 -2.18
N LYS A 168 13.79 -10.73 -2.72
CA LYS A 168 13.86 -10.23 -4.09
C LYS A 168 15.11 -9.41 -4.38
N GLU A 169 15.51 -8.52 -3.47
CA GLU A 169 16.75 -7.73 -3.62
C GLU A 169 17.99 -8.63 -3.68
N ALA A 170 18.07 -9.64 -2.82
CA ALA A 170 19.18 -10.59 -2.83
C ALA A 170 19.25 -11.36 -4.16
N ALA A 171 18.09 -11.84 -4.65
CA ALA A 171 18.00 -12.53 -5.94
C ALA A 171 18.33 -11.61 -7.12
N ALA A 172 17.88 -10.35 -7.09
CA ALA A 172 18.17 -9.32 -8.09
C ALA A 172 19.67 -9.03 -8.19
N GLN A 173 20.37 -8.97 -7.06
CA GLN A 173 21.81 -8.69 -7.02
C GLN A 173 22.65 -9.76 -7.73
N ILE A 174 22.20 -11.03 -7.69
CA ILE A 174 22.83 -12.15 -8.39
C ILE A 174 22.13 -12.51 -9.71
N ARG A 175 21.13 -11.71 -10.13
CA ARG A 175 20.34 -11.89 -11.36
C ARG A 175 19.68 -13.26 -11.48
N GLN A 176 19.03 -13.72 -10.42
CA GLN A 176 18.31 -14.98 -10.41
C GLN A 176 16.80 -14.79 -10.26
N PRO A 177 15.98 -15.70 -10.81
CA PRO A 177 14.54 -15.70 -10.59
C PRO A 177 14.17 -15.91 -9.12
N PHE A 178 13.37 -15.01 -8.57
CA PHE A 178 12.79 -15.11 -7.23
C PHE A 178 11.32 -15.54 -7.34
N GLU A 179 10.97 -16.66 -6.69
CA GLU A 179 9.74 -17.46 -6.84
C GLU A 179 9.59 -18.17 -8.19
N GLY A 180 9.41 -19.50 -8.12
CA GLY A 180 9.30 -20.38 -9.28
C GLY A 180 10.65 -20.56 -9.96
N ALA A 181 11.35 -21.68 -9.68
CA ALA A 181 12.23 -22.21 -10.71
C ALA A 181 11.37 -22.34 -11.97
N PRO A 182 11.82 -21.88 -13.15
CA PRO A 182 11.13 -22.25 -14.36
C PRO A 182 10.98 -23.77 -14.33
N GLU A 183 9.75 -24.26 -14.37
CA GLU A 183 9.47 -25.67 -14.67
C GLU A 183 10.38 -26.03 -15.86
N PRO A 184 11.05 -27.19 -15.86
CA PRO A 184 12.02 -27.53 -16.89
C PRO A 184 11.43 -27.29 -18.29
N GLY A 185 11.89 -26.24 -18.99
CA GLY A 185 11.33 -25.75 -20.26
C GLY A 185 10.76 -24.32 -20.25
N GLN A 186 10.58 -23.66 -19.11
CA GLN A 186 10.16 -22.24 -19.05
C GLN A 186 11.34 -21.31 -19.31
N ASN A 187 11.27 -20.56 -20.42
CA ASN A 187 12.24 -19.51 -20.71
C ASN A 187 11.98 -18.30 -19.80
N VAL A 188 12.99 -17.87 -19.05
CA VAL A 188 12.97 -16.56 -18.37
C VAL A 188 13.19 -15.49 -19.43
N ALA A 189 12.39 -14.41 -19.38
CA ALA A 189 12.47 -13.33 -20.36
C ALA A 189 13.88 -12.77 -20.49
N SER A 190 14.43 -12.74 -21.71
CA SER A 190 15.55 -11.85 -22.03
C SER A 190 15.05 -10.42 -22.22
N TRP A 191 15.94 -9.42 -22.16
CA TRP A 191 15.59 -8.03 -22.48
C TRP A 191 14.95 -7.90 -23.86
N LEU A 192 15.45 -8.65 -24.85
CA LEU A 192 14.90 -8.67 -26.20
C LEU A 192 13.46 -9.22 -26.21
N ALA A 193 13.22 -10.34 -25.53
CA ALA A 193 11.89 -10.96 -25.46
C ALA A 193 10.88 -10.07 -24.72
N LEU A 194 11.30 -9.44 -23.62
CA LEU A 194 10.47 -8.49 -22.87
C LEU A 194 10.12 -7.27 -23.73
N ARG A 195 11.09 -6.73 -24.45
CA ARG A 195 10.90 -5.55 -25.30
C ARG A 195 9.93 -5.83 -26.46
N GLN A 196 10.12 -6.94 -27.18
CA GLN A 196 9.22 -7.35 -28.27
C GLN A 196 7.79 -7.56 -27.76
N CYS A 197 7.64 -8.22 -26.61
CA CYS A 197 6.35 -8.42 -25.97
C CYS A 197 5.66 -7.08 -25.64
N LEU A 198 6.41 -6.08 -25.17
CA LEU A 198 5.86 -4.76 -24.84
C LEU A 198 5.43 -3.99 -26.08
N GLU A 199 6.23 -4.02 -27.15
CA GLU A 199 5.89 -3.42 -28.45
C GLU A 199 4.58 -4.01 -28.99
N ASP A 200 4.44 -5.33 -28.99
CA ASP A 200 3.24 -6.02 -29.45
C ASP A 200 2.03 -5.72 -28.53
N LEU A 201 2.23 -5.76 -27.20
CA LEU A 201 1.17 -5.59 -26.21
C LEU A 201 0.61 -4.17 -26.13
N LEU A 202 1.45 -3.17 -26.38
CA LEU A 202 1.09 -1.74 -26.32
C LEU A 202 0.77 -1.17 -27.71
N GLY A 203 1.19 -1.83 -28.79
CA GLY A 203 0.88 -1.46 -30.18
C GLY A 203 -0.52 -1.90 -30.63
N GLN A 204 -1.15 -2.86 -29.95
CA GLN A 204 -2.49 -3.34 -30.30
C GLN A 204 -3.60 -2.39 -29.79
N PRO A 205 -4.55 -1.98 -30.66
CA PRO A 205 -5.71 -1.20 -30.22
C PRO A 205 -6.59 -2.04 -29.29
N ARG A 206 -6.71 -1.62 -28.02
CA ARG A 206 -7.58 -2.28 -27.04
C ARG A 206 -9.03 -1.85 -27.23
N ALA A 207 -9.94 -2.82 -27.22
CA ALA A 207 -11.38 -2.65 -27.45
C ALA A 207 -12.08 -1.75 -26.41
N ASP A 208 -11.47 -1.52 -25.26
CA ASP A 208 -12.01 -0.70 -24.16
C ASP A 208 -11.57 0.78 -24.22
N GLY A 209 -10.77 1.17 -25.23
CA GLY A 209 -10.24 2.54 -25.36
C GLY A 209 -9.24 2.93 -24.27
N ARG A 210 -8.91 2.03 -23.34
CA ARG A 210 -7.93 2.22 -22.27
C ARG A 210 -6.64 1.56 -22.73
N GLY A 211 -5.74 2.34 -23.32
CA GLY A 211 -4.51 1.82 -23.92
C GLY A 211 -3.49 1.20 -22.95
N GLY A 212 -3.83 0.95 -21.68
CA GLY A 212 -2.88 0.52 -20.65
C GLY A 212 -3.13 -0.89 -20.09
N VAL A 213 -2.09 -1.47 -19.48
CA VAL A 213 -2.11 -2.80 -18.84
C VAL A 213 -1.91 -2.65 -17.34
N PRO A 214 -2.87 -3.05 -16.48
CA PRO A 214 -2.66 -3.06 -15.04
C PRO A 214 -1.43 -3.90 -14.66
N LEU A 215 -0.55 -3.37 -13.82
CA LEU A 215 0.69 -4.06 -13.42
C LEU A 215 0.39 -5.39 -12.71
N ALA A 216 -0.73 -5.48 -11.99
CA ALA A 216 -1.19 -6.70 -11.33
C ALA A 216 -1.45 -7.85 -12.32
N ASP A 217 -1.85 -7.52 -13.56
CA ASP A 217 -2.16 -8.51 -14.59
C ASP A 217 -0.99 -8.77 -15.54
N PHE A 218 0.03 -7.91 -15.52
CA PHE A 218 1.13 -7.91 -16.48
C PHE A 218 1.83 -9.27 -16.62
N LYS A 219 2.34 -9.82 -15.51
CA LYS A 219 3.05 -11.12 -15.54
C LYS A 219 2.16 -12.25 -16.02
N ARG A 220 0.89 -12.28 -15.57
CA ARG A 220 -0.09 -13.28 -15.98
C ARG A 220 -0.35 -13.20 -17.48
N LEU A 221 -0.51 -11.98 -18.01
CA LEU A 221 -0.77 -11.73 -19.41
C LEU A 221 0.40 -12.19 -20.28
N ILE A 222 1.64 -11.91 -19.88
CA ILE A 222 2.82 -12.35 -20.63
C ILE A 222 2.93 -13.87 -20.64
N ARG A 223 2.76 -14.50 -19.48
CA ARG A 223 2.80 -15.96 -19.35
C ARG A 223 1.76 -16.64 -20.24
N VAL A 224 0.54 -16.09 -20.30
CA VAL A 224 -0.54 -16.66 -21.12
C VAL A 224 -0.29 -16.45 -22.61
N THR A 225 0.11 -15.24 -23.02
CA THR A 225 0.20 -14.85 -24.43
C THR A 225 1.51 -15.27 -25.09
N TYR A 226 2.65 -15.09 -24.42
CA TYR A 226 3.98 -15.27 -25.02
C TYR A 226 4.73 -16.49 -24.48
N LYS A 227 4.12 -17.25 -23.54
CA LYS A 227 4.65 -18.53 -23.00
C LYS A 227 6.04 -18.44 -22.35
N PHE A 228 6.40 -17.26 -21.84
CA PHE A 228 7.59 -17.05 -21.03
C PHE A 228 7.24 -16.30 -19.75
N ASP A 229 8.10 -16.38 -18.74
CA ASP A 229 7.91 -15.70 -17.45
C ASP A 229 8.80 -14.47 -17.33
N VAL A 230 8.20 -13.36 -16.88
CA VAL A 230 8.95 -12.15 -16.52
C VAL A 230 9.38 -12.26 -15.07
N SER A 231 10.69 -12.33 -14.88
CA SER A 231 11.33 -12.25 -13.58
C SER A 231 12.11 -10.95 -13.49
N GLU A 232 11.59 -9.99 -12.71
CA GLU A 232 12.29 -8.73 -12.42
C GLU A 232 13.66 -8.99 -11.80
N THR A 233 13.76 -9.99 -10.91
CA THR A 233 15.01 -10.30 -10.22
C THR A 233 16.03 -10.95 -11.16
N ALA A 234 15.60 -11.76 -12.14
CA ALA A 234 16.52 -12.26 -13.17
C ALA A 234 17.08 -11.12 -14.05
N LEU A 235 16.33 -10.03 -14.19
CA LEU A 235 16.73 -8.83 -14.93
C LEU A 235 17.44 -7.79 -14.04
N GLY A 236 17.64 -8.09 -12.76
CA GLY A 236 18.40 -7.24 -11.81
C GLY A 236 17.57 -6.26 -10.99
N TYR A 237 16.24 -6.41 -10.97
CA TYR A 237 15.30 -5.52 -10.29
C TYR A 237 14.53 -6.23 -9.18
N ALA A 238 14.34 -5.56 -8.04
CA ALA A 238 13.55 -6.10 -6.94
C ALA A 238 12.03 -5.88 -7.13
N LYS A 239 11.65 -4.91 -7.96
CA LYS A 239 10.26 -4.56 -8.24
C LYS A 239 9.98 -4.51 -9.73
N LEU A 240 8.79 -4.97 -10.11
CA LEU A 240 8.32 -4.93 -11.49
C LEU A 240 8.15 -3.49 -12.01
N SER A 241 7.69 -2.57 -11.15
CA SER A 241 7.53 -1.15 -11.51
C SER A 241 8.87 -0.50 -11.86
N GLU A 242 9.95 -0.86 -11.16
CA GLU A 242 11.31 -0.37 -11.44
C GLU A 242 11.84 -0.96 -12.74
N LEU A 243 11.65 -2.27 -12.98
CA LEU A 243 12.01 -2.93 -14.23
C LEU A 243 11.37 -2.22 -15.44
N LEU A 244 10.07 -1.93 -15.37
CA LEU A 244 9.30 -1.33 -16.47
C LEU A 244 9.63 0.16 -16.70
N GLN A 245 10.42 0.77 -15.82
CA GLN A 245 10.93 2.14 -15.95
C GLN A 245 12.42 2.17 -16.35
N ASP A 246 13.04 1.01 -16.60
CA ASP A 246 14.43 0.89 -17.07
C ASP A 246 14.63 1.74 -18.35
N PRO A 247 15.77 2.45 -18.49
CA PRO A 247 16.09 3.24 -19.68
C PRO A 247 15.88 2.51 -21.02
N ARG A 248 16.02 1.19 -21.06
CA ARG A 248 15.82 0.34 -22.24
C ARG A 248 14.35 0.17 -22.65
N LEU A 249 13.40 0.58 -21.82
CA LEU A 249 11.96 0.46 -22.05
C LEU A 249 11.24 1.82 -22.05
N GLN A 250 11.96 2.90 -21.71
CA GLN A 250 11.36 4.24 -21.58
C GLN A 250 10.75 4.74 -22.88
N ASP A 251 11.25 4.32 -24.04
CA ASP A 251 10.70 4.70 -25.34
C ASP A 251 9.39 3.96 -25.68
N LEU A 252 9.10 2.86 -24.97
CA LEU A 252 7.91 2.04 -25.20
C LEU A 252 6.79 2.33 -24.22
N CYS A 253 7.12 2.48 -22.94
CA CYS A 253 6.13 2.52 -21.88
C CYS A 253 6.47 3.45 -20.71
N ALA A 254 5.42 3.84 -19.98
CA ALA A 254 5.50 4.53 -18.70
C ALA A 254 4.58 3.82 -17.69
N VAL A 255 4.89 3.94 -16.40
CA VAL A 255 4.05 3.42 -15.32
C VAL A 255 3.29 4.59 -14.70
N GLU A 256 1.96 4.56 -14.79
CA GLU A 256 1.08 5.61 -14.26
C GLU A 256 0.22 5.08 -13.11
N LEU A 257 -0.02 5.93 -12.12
CA LEU A 257 -0.97 5.64 -11.04
C LEU A 257 -2.38 6.03 -11.49
N THR A 258 -3.25 5.05 -11.61
CA THR A 258 -4.67 5.22 -11.95
C THR A 258 -5.54 4.93 -10.72
N PRO A 259 -6.85 5.28 -10.73
CA PRO A 259 -7.77 4.88 -9.65
C PRO A 259 -7.83 3.37 -9.40
N GLN A 260 -7.48 2.56 -10.40
CA GLN A 260 -7.45 1.09 -10.35
C GLN A 260 -6.07 0.53 -9.95
N GLY A 261 -5.12 1.39 -9.58
CA GLY A 261 -3.74 1.02 -9.26
C GLY A 261 -2.75 1.39 -10.37
N TYR A 262 -1.56 0.79 -10.36
CA TYR A 262 -0.55 1.08 -11.36
C TYR A 262 -0.89 0.44 -12.70
N THR A 263 -0.81 1.23 -13.76
CA THR A 263 -1.07 0.82 -15.13
C THR A 263 0.15 1.15 -15.99
N LEU A 264 0.58 0.19 -16.79
CA LEU A 264 1.58 0.35 -17.82
C LEU A 264 0.91 0.97 -19.04
N VAL A 265 1.33 2.17 -19.44
CA VAL A 265 0.78 2.90 -20.58
C VAL A 265 1.83 3.05 -21.68
N PRO A 266 1.43 3.11 -22.96
CA PRO A 266 2.36 3.38 -24.05
C PRO A 266 2.95 4.77 -23.92
N ASN A 267 4.27 4.87 -24.03
CA ASN A 267 4.93 6.17 -24.03
C ASN A 267 4.80 6.84 -25.40
N ARG A 268 3.70 7.56 -25.61
CA ARG A 268 3.50 8.36 -26.83
C ARG A 268 4.34 9.65 -26.86
N ARG A 269 5.22 9.88 -25.86
CA ARG A 269 6.10 11.05 -25.73
C ARG A 269 7.57 10.73 -26.06
N ALA A 270 7.84 10.05 -27.17
CA ALA A 270 9.18 10.09 -27.79
C ALA A 270 9.52 11.49 -28.37
N SER A 271 8.66 12.50 -28.18
CA SER A 271 8.99 13.91 -28.35
C SER A 271 8.69 14.67 -27.04
N THR A 272 9.77 15.17 -26.42
CA THR A 272 9.85 16.08 -25.25
C THR A 272 9.74 15.46 -23.86
N ALA A 273 10.87 15.60 -23.17
CA ALA A 273 11.22 15.11 -21.84
C ALA A 273 10.25 15.54 -20.73
N SER A 274 10.14 14.70 -19.69
CA SER A 274 10.25 15.11 -18.28
C SER A 274 10.22 13.88 -17.37
N THR A 275 11.30 13.67 -16.65
CA THR A 275 11.49 12.64 -15.62
C THR A 275 10.65 13.01 -14.39
N VAL A 276 9.54 12.31 -14.17
CA VAL A 276 8.79 12.38 -12.91
C VAL A 276 9.30 11.26 -12.01
N ARG A 277 9.88 11.63 -10.86
CA ARG A 277 10.23 10.71 -9.78
C ARG A 277 8.94 10.22 -9.13
N LEU A 278 8.58 8.96 -9.34
CA LEU A 278 7.49 8.31 -8.62
C LEU A 278 8.08 7.55 -7.43
N LEU A 279 7.77 8.07 -6.24
CA LEU A 279 7.95 7.38 -4.97
C LEU A 279 7.18 6.07 -4.98
N ASP A 280 7.86 5.02 -4.51
CA ASP A 280 7.36 3.67 -4.38
C ASP A 280 6.16 3.61 -3.43
N HIS A 281 4.96 3.51 -3.97
CA HIS A 281 3.74 3.26 -3.19
C HIS A 281 3.04 2.00 -3.66
N LEU A 282 3.67 0.85 -3.40
CA LEU A 282 3.06 -0.46 -3.60
C LEU A 282 2.81 -1.14 -2.24
N TRP A 283 1.54 -1.17 -1.79
CA TRP A 283 0.73 -2.40 -1.86
C TRP A 283 -0.70 -2.22 -1.33
N GLU A 284 -1.57 -2.95 -2.03
CA GLU A 284 -3.02 -2.89 -2.07
C GLU A 284 -3.70 -3.36 -0.79
N GLU A 285 -4.93 -2.86 -0.66
CA GLU A 285 -5.97 -3.31 0.25
C GLU A 285 -6.08 -4.85 0.25
N GLY A 286 -5.74 -5.46 1.38
CA GLY A 286 -6.20 -6.80 1.68
C GLY A 286 -7.72 -6.81 1.63
N ARG A 287 -8.29 -7.48 0.62
CA ARG A 287 -9.66 -7.99 0.71
C ARG A 287 -9.70 -8.93 1.90
N GLU A 288 -10.17 -8.43 3.04
CA GLU A 288 -10.62 -9.27 4.14
C GLU A 288 -11.84 -10.04 3.63
N HIS A 289 -11.61 -11.27 3.15
CA HIS A 289 -12.67 -12.26 3.06
C HIS A 289 -13.11 -12.56 4.50
N ASP A 290 -14.35 -12.19 4.79
CA ASP A 290 -15.08 -12.54 5.99
C ASP A 290 -15.25 -14.07 6.00
N THR A 291 -14.33 -14.78 6.66
CA THR A 291 -14.53 -16.19 7.00
C THR A 291 -15.49 -16.25 8.17
N GLN A 292 -16.78 -16.35 7.87
CA GLN A 292 -17.75 -16.90 8.80
C GLN A 292 -17.31 -18.32 9.17
N PRO A 293 -17.21 -18.68 10.46
CA PRO A 293 -17.10 -20.08 10.84
C PRO A 293 -18.42 -20.78 10.52
N ALA A 294 -18.35 -21.76 9.63
CA ALA A 294 -19.41 -22.74 9.46
C ALA A 294 -19.36 -23.70 10.66
N SER A 295 -20.39 -23.62 11.51
CA SER A 295 -21.07 -24.67 12.30
C SER A 295 -21.59 -24.07 13.60
#